data_AF-A0A1Y1KL10-F1
#
_entry.id   AF-A0A1Y1KL10-F1
#
_cell.length_a   1.000
_cell.length_b   1.000
_cell.length_c   1.000
_cell.angle_alpha   90.00
_cell.angle_beta   90.00
_cell.angle_gamma   90.00
#
_symmetry.space_group_name_H-M   'P 1'
#
loop_
_entity.id
_entity.type
_entity.pdbx_description
1 polymer ?
#
loop_
_entity_poly.entity_id
_entity_poly.type
_entity_poly.pdbx_seq_one_letter_code
_entity_poly.pdbx_strand_id
1 'polypeptide(L)'
;LVVSITKTKNCKPRSFVVTDVEGNNFKCLTIYRKYAALHPKALGDGRFFLNYRSGKCTVQPLGINTVSKIPRLVASYLKLKDADLYTGHCFRRTSATLLANASADILTLKRHGGWRSSSIAESYVEESVTNKIEIAKKIITGDSGSSTSTNNVCLQIGAEDAAKVQVPGI
;
A
#
# COMPACT_ATOMS: atom_id res chain seq x y z
N LEU A 1 -12.97 -12.08 1.35
CA LEU A 1 -13.50 -11.95 -0.03
C LEU A 1 -12.36 -12.15 -1.02
N VAL A 2 -12.43 -13.17 -1.87
CA VAL A 2 -11.47 -13.34 -2.97
C VAL A 2 -12.00 -12.58 -4.18
N VAL A 3 -11.18 -11.68 -4.74
CA VAL A 3 -11.52 -10.89 -5.93
C VAL A 3 -10.65 -11.35 -7.08
N SER A 4 -11.27 -11.70 -8.19
CA SER A 4 -10.61 -12.16 -9.41
C SER A 4 -10.71 -11.11 -10.51
N ILE A 5 -9.56 -10.72 -11.06
CA ILE A 5 -9.45 -9.82 -12.21
C ILE A 5 -9.02 -10.66 -13.40
N THR A 6 -9.97 -10.98 -14.28
CA THR A 6 -9.74 -11.80 -15.48
C THR A 6 -9.25 -10.98 -16.67
N LYS A 7 -9.72 -9.74 -16.82
CA LYS A 7 -9.31 -8.81 -17.87
C LYS A 7 -8.23 -7.87 -17.37
N THR A 8 -6.99 -8.05 -17.81
CA THR A 8 -5.86 -7.17 -17.47
C THR A 8 -5.14 -6.69 -18.74
N LYS A 9 -4.43 -5.54 -18.66
CA LYS A 9 -3.63 -4.98 -19.78
C LYS A 9 -2.66 -6.00 -20.38
N ASN A 10 -2.21 -6.96 -19.56
CA ASN A 10 -1.20 -7.95 -19.93
C ASN A 10 -1.79 -9.35 -20.15
N CYS A 11 -3.12 -9.48 -20.22
CA CYS A 11 -3.88 -10.73 -20.36
C CYS A 11 -3.50 -11.84 -19.37
N LYS A 12 -2.96 -11.45 -18.20
CA LYS A 12 -2.68 -12.37 -17.10
C LYS A 12 -3.75 -12.18 -16.04
N PRO A 13 -4.60 -13.19 -15.79
CA PRO A 13 -5.54 -13.16 -14.68
C PRO A 13 -4.77 -13.00 -13.36
N ARG A 14 -5.37 -12.29 -12.42
CA ARG A 14 -4.84 -12.16 -11.07
C ARG A 14 -5.97 -12.16 -10.07
N SER A 15 -5.72 -12.66 -8.87
CA SER A 15 -6.64 -12.55 -7.75
C SER A 15 -5.96 -11.88 -6.57
N PHE A 16 -6.78 -11.33 -5.69
CA PHE A 16 -6.33 -10.81 -4.39
C PHE A 16 -7.43 -11.02 -3.36
N VAL A 17 -7.05 -10.93 -2.09
CA VAL A 17 -7.97 -11.13 -0.97
C VAL A 17 -8.22 -9.79 -0.29
N VAL A 18 -9.49 -9.49 -0.06
CA VAL A 18 -9.94 -8.45 0.85
C VAL A 18 -10.39 -9.12 2.14
N THR A 19 -9.80 -8.73 3.26
CA THR A 19 -10.15 -9.23 4.59
C THR A 19 -10.24 -8.07 5.57
N ASP A 20 -11.01 -8.28 6.64
CA ASP A 20 -10.91 -7.46 7.83
C ASP A 20 -9.84 -8.08 8.73
N VAL A 21 -9.07 -7.24 9.41
CA VAL A 21 -8.06 -7.66 10.40
C VAL A 21 -8.55 -7.25 11.78
N GLU A 22 -8.39 -8.14 12.76
CA GLU A 22 -8.70 -7.83 14.16
C GLU A 22 -7.83 -6.66 14.68
N GLY A 23 -8.39 -5.82 15.55
CA GLY A 23 -7.73 -4.60 16.00
C GLY A 23 -7.69 -3.44 15.01
N ASN A 24 -8.08 -3.64 13.74
CA ASN A 24 -8.24 -2.53 12.79
C ASN A 24 -9.67 -1.95 12.85
N ASN A 25 -9.76 -0.62 13.01
CA ASN A 25 -11.02 0.12 13.02
C ASN A 25 -11.69 0.20 11.63
N PHE A 26 -10.92 -0.03 10.56
CA PHE A 26 -11.45 -0.01 9.21
C PHE A 26 -11.94 -1.41 8.78
N LYS A 27 -13.27 -1.58 8.66
CA LYS A 27 -13.92 -2.85 8.25
C LYS A 27 -14.26 -2.85 6.77
N CYS A 28 -13.28 -3.17 5.93
CA CYS A 28 -13.38 -3.29 4.48
C CYS A 28 -14.58 -4.14 4.02
N LEU A 29 -14.76 -5.34 4.59
CA LEU A 29 -15.83 -6.26 4.18
C LEU A 29 -17.22 -5.72 4.51
N THR A 30 -17.33 -4.97 5.60
CA THR A 30 -18.58 -4.29 5.97
C THR A 30 -18.94 -3.22 4.95
N ILE A 31 -17.98 -2.38 4.55
CA ILE A 31 -18.19 -1.35 3.52
C ILE A 31 -18.54 -2.00 2.17
N TYR A 32 -17.82 -3.06 1.79
CA TYR A 32 -18.08 -3.82 0.57
C TYR A 32 -19.52 -4.34 0.54
N ARG A 33 -19.98 -5.01 1.62
CA ARG A 33 -21.34 -5.57 1.71
C ARG A 33 -22.40 -4.47 1.67
N LYS A 34 -22.18 -3.36 2.37
CA LYS A 34 -23.09 -2.19 2.33
C LYS A 34 -23.22 -1.65 0.91
N TYR A 35 -22.11 -1.50 0.18
CA TYR A 35 -22.15 -1.04 -1.20
C TYR A 35 -22.82 -2.05 -2.14
N ALA A 36 -22.47 -3.33 -2.03
CA ALA A 36 -23.06 -4.41 -2.84
C ALA A 36 -24.58 -4.51 -2.65
N ALA A 37 -25.09 -4.26 -1.44
CA ALA A 37 -26.53 -4.25 -1.15
C ALA A 37 -27.28 -3.09 -1.84
N LEU A 38 -26.59 -2.05 -2.29
CA LEU A 38 -27.20 -0.93 -3.05
C LEU A 38 -27.34 -1.25 -4.53
N HIS A 39 -26.82 -2.38 -5.01
CA HIS A 39 -26.86 -2.72 -6.43
C HIS A 39 -28.31 -2.91 -6.93
N PRO A 40 -28.69 -2.31 -8.07
CA PRO A 40 -29.99 -2.55 -8.66
C PRO A 40 -30.15 -4.01 -9.10
N LYS A 41 -31.37 -4.56 -9.08
CA LYS A 41 -31.63 -5.97 -9.40
C LYS A 41 -31.24 -6.35 -10.85
N ALA A 42 -31.28 -5.39 -11.76
CA ALA A 42 -30.96 -5.58 -13.18
C ALA A 42 -29.51 -5.16 -13.50
N LEU A 43 -28.51 -5.87 -12.95
CA LEU A 43 -27.12 -5.72 -13.40
C LEU A 43 -26.90 -6.57 -14.65
N GLY A 44 -26.83 -5.95 -15.83
CA GLY A 44 -26.60 -6.68 -17.09
C GLY A 44 -25.15 -7.12 -17.28
N ASP A 45 -24.20 -6.20 -17.10
CA ASP A 45 -22.81 -6.31 -17.55
C ASP A 45 -21.82 -6.70 -16.44
N GLY A 46 -22.32 -7.04 -15.25
CA GLY A 46 -21.53 -7.61 -14.14
C GLY A 46 -20.45 -6.70 -13.58
N ARG A 47 -20.45 -5.40 -13.89
CA ARG A 47 -19.48 -4.44 -13.36
C ARG A 47 -19.83 -4.08 -11.91
N PHE A 48 -18.83 -4.14 -11.05
CA PHE A 48 -19.03 -3.92 -9.61
C PHE A 48 -19.22 -2.45 -9.25
N PHE A 49 -18.39 -1.54 -9.79
CA PHE A 49 -18.49 -0.13 -9.47
C PHE A 49 -19.47 0.59 -10.40
N LEU A 50 -20.52 1.14 -9.81
CA LEU A 50 -21.64 1.81 -10.46
C LEU A 50 -21.74 3.27 -10.06
N ASN A 51 -22.32 4.09 -10.94
CA ASN A 51 -22.60 5.49 -10.65
C ASN A 51 -23.72 5.63 -9.62
N TYR A 52 -23.59 6.66 -8.79
CA TYR A 52 -24.61 7.05 -7.82
C TYR A 52 -25.14 8.44 -8.20
N ARG A 53 -26.45 8.56 -8.38
CA ARG A 53 -27.12 9.83 -8.76
C ARG A 53 -28.39 9.98 -7.96
N SER A 54 -28.66 11.19 -7.49
CA SER A 54 -29.89 11.55 -6.77
C SER A 54 -30.25 10.58 -5.63
N GLY A 55 -29.25 10.17 -4.83
CA GLY A 55 -29.47 9.26 -3.70
C GLY A 55 -29.67 7.79 -4.07
N LYS A 56 -29.40 7.38 -5.32
CA LYS A 56 -29.62 6.00 -5.79
C LYS A 56 -28.46 5.48 -6.63
N CYS A 57 -28.20 4.18 -6.49
CA CYS A 57 -27.27 3.45 -7.35
C CYS A 57 -27.93 3.21 -8.71
N THR A 58 -27.22 3.53 -9.79
CA THR A 58 -27.69 3.37 -11.16
C THR A 58 -27.06 2.13 -11.79
N VAL A 59 -27.61 1.63 -12.89
CA VAL A 59 -26.99 0.53 -13.66
C VAL A 59 -25.74 0.96 -14.44
N GLN A 60 -25.48 2.27 -14.55
CA GLN A 60 -24.37 2.78 -15.34
C GLN A 60 -23.04 2.56 -14.61
N PRO A 61 -22.04 1.97 -15.27
CA PRO A 61 -20.72 1.78 -14.68
C PRO A 61 -20.02 3.09 -14.31
N LEU A 62 -19.30 3.09 -13.19
CA LEU A 62 -18.47 4.21 -12.78
C LEU A 62 -17.30 4.39 -13.75
N GLY A 63 -17.10 5.62 -14.22
CA GLY A 63 -16.04 5.94 -15.19
C GLY A 63 -14.63 5.93 -14.59
N ILE A 64 -13.64 5.55 -15.39
CA ILE A 64 -12.22 5.53 -14.97
C ILE A 64 -11.73 6.91 -14.51
N ASN A 65 -12.18 7.98 -15.16
CA ASN A 65 -11.83 9.36 -14.81
C ASN A 65 -12.45 9.82 -13.48
N THR A 66 -13.54 9.20 -13.06
CA THR A 66 -14.14 9.46 -11.74
C THR A 66 -13.33 8.76 -10.67
N VAL A 67 -13.01 7.47 -10.88
CA VAL A 67 -12.19 6.69 -9.95
C VAL A 67 -10.79 7.30 -9.80
N SER A 68 -10.17 7.77 -10.89
CA SER A 68 -8.83 8.36 -10.85
C SER A 68 -8.74 9.66 -10.05
N LYS A 69 -9.87 10.36 -9.84
CA LYS A 69 -9.98 11.60 -9.06
C LYS A 69 -10.24 11.37 -7.56
N ILE A 70 -10.59 10.15 -7.14
CA ILE A 70 -10.85 9.82 -5.73
C ILE A 70 -9.68 10.22 -4.81
N PRO A 71 -8.40 9.96 -5.15
CA PRO A 71 -7.29 10.30 -4.25
C PRO A 71 -7.17 11.82 -4.04
N ARG A 72 -7.30 12.61 -5.12
CA ARG A 72 -7.39 14.07 -5.04
C ARG A 72 -8.55 14.52 -4.14
N LEU A 73 -9.74 13.93 -4.31
CA LEU A 73 -10.90 14.25 -3.47
C LEU A 73 -10.64 13.99 -1.98
N VAL A 74 -10.03 12.85 -1.66
CA VAL A 74 -9.65 12.50 -0.28
C VAL A 74 -8.60 13.47 0.25
N ALA A 75 -7.57 13.80 -0.54
CA ALA A 75 -6.52 14.74 -0.15
C ALA A 75 -7.07 16.16 0.10
N SER A 76 -7.97 16.64 -0.75
CA SER A 76 -8.69 17.91 -0.57
C SER A 76 -9.54 17.91 0.71
N TYR A 77 -10.28 16.83 0.96
CA TYR A 77 -11.08 16.68 2.17
C TYR A 77 -10.22 16.73 3.44
N LEU A 78 -9.06 16.07 3.41
CA LEU A 78 -8.09 16.06 4.50
C LEU A 78 -7.23 17.34 4.58
N LYS A 79 -7.42 18.30 3.67
CA LYS A 79 -6.65 19.56 3.56
C LYS A 79 -5.14 19.35 3.44
N LEU A 80 -4.73 18.32 2.69
CA LEU A 80 -3.32 18.09 2.38
C LEU A 80 -2.83 19.14 1.37
N LYS A 81 -1.54 19.50 1.46
CA LYS A 81 -0.88 20.34 0.45
C LYS A 81 -0.87 19.61 -0.89
N ASP A 82 -0.93 20.38 -1.99
CA ASP A 82 -0.78 19.89 -3.35
C ASP A 82 -1.71 18.70 -3.69
N ALA A 83 -2.97 18.77 -3.27
CA ALA A 83 -3.98 17.72 -3.45
C ALA A 83 -4.09 17.21 -4.91
N ASP A 84 -3.75 18.05 -5.88
CA ASP A 84 -3.77 17.75 -7.31
C ASP A 84 -2.73 16.70 -7.74
N LEU A 85 -1.67 16.50 -6.94
CA LEU A 85 -0.64 15.47 -7.18
C LEU A 85 -1.10 14.07 -6.75
N TYR A 86 -2.19 13.96 -5.99
CA TYR A 86 -2.72 12.67 -5.53
C TYR A 86 -3.54 12.01 -6.63
N THR A 87 -2.91 11.05 -7.32
CA THR A 87 -3.53 10.28 -8.41
C THR A 87 -3.84 8.85 -7.98
N GLY A 88 -4.62 8.12 -8.80
CA GLY A 88 -4.90 6.69 -8.55
C GLY A 88 -3.63 5.84 -8.45
N HIS A 89 -2.54 6.26 -9.10
CA HIS A 89 -1.26 5.58 -9.02
C HIS A 89 -0.63 5.66 -7.62
N CYS A 90 -0.88 6.75 -6.88
CA CYS A 90 -0.35 6.95 -5.54
C CYS A 90 -0.78 5.83 -4.58
N PHE A 91 -2.06 5.41 -4.61
CA PHE A 91 -2.52 4.29 -3.76
C PHE A 91 -1.77 2.99 -4.06
N ARG A 92 -1.49 2.70 -5.34
CA ARG A 92 -0.72 1.51 -5.72
C ARG A 92 0.72 1.59 -5.22
N ARG A 93 1.36 2.76 -5.34
CA ARG A 93 2.72 2.99 -4.83
C ARG A 93 2.76 2.84 -3.31
N THR A 94 1.87 3.52 -2.59
CA THR A 94 1.77 3.43 -1.13
C THR A 94 1.56 2.01 -0.66
N SER A 95 0.67 1.25 -1.31
CA SER A 95 0.45 -0.17 -0.99
C SER A 95 1.71 -1.02 -1.13
N ALA A 96 2.50 -0.81 -2.19
CA ALA A 96 3.77 -1.50 -2.39
C ALA A 96 4.84 -1.10 -1.37
N THR A 97 4.98 0.21 -1.08
CA THR A 97 5.91 0.72 -0.08
C THR A 97 5.57 0.21 1.32
N LEU A 98 4.30 0.19 1.72
CA LEU A 98 3.87 -0.37 3.01
C LEU A 98 4.23 -1.85 3.13
N LEU A 99 4.06 -2.61 2.04
CA LEU A 99 4.45 -4.01 1.99
C LEU A 99 5.98 -4.18 2.06
N ALA A 100 6.74 -3.33 1.38
CA ALA A 100 8.21 -3.32 1.45
C ALA A 100 8.73 -3.01 2.86
N ASN A 101 8.13 -2.00 3.52
CA ASN A 101 8.45 -1.59 4.89
C ASN A 101 8.08 -2.64 5.94
N ALA A 102 7.14 -3.54 5.62
CA ALA A 102 6.85 -4.73 6.42
C ALA A 102 7.81 -5.89 6.13
N SER A 103 8.98 -5.58 5.56
CA SER A 103 10.05 -6.52 5.21
C SER A 103 9.61 -7.68 4.31
N ALA A 104 8.60 -7.46 3.45
CA ALA A 104 8.16 -8.47 2.51
C ALA A 104 9.23 -8.73 1.43
N ASP A 105 9.37 -10.00 1.05
CA ASP A 105 10.33 -10.40 0.03
C ASP A 105 9.97 -9.89 -1.38
N ILE A 106 10.96 -9.88 -2.27
CA ILE A 106 10.82 -9.37 -3.63
C ILE A 106 9.76 -10.12 -4.44
N LEU A 107 9.61 -11.43 -4.25
CA LEU A 107 8.64 -12.27 -4.96
C LEU A 107 7.21 -11.93 -4.49
N THR A 108 7.02 -11.70 -3.20
CA THR A 108 5.77 -11.24 -2.59
C THR A 108 5.39 -9.86 -3.13
N LEU A 109 6.35 -8.92 -3.23
CA LEU A 109 6.11 -7.63 -3.88
C LEU A 109 5.75 -7.76 -5.36
N LYS A 110 6.45 -8.61 -6.12
CA LYS A 110 6.14 -8.87 -7.54
C LYS A 110 4.73 -9.41 -7.73
N ARG A 111 4.32 -10.36 -6.89
CA ARG A 111 2.96 -10.92 -6.89
C ARG A 111 1.93 -9.86 -6.54
N HIS A 112 2.19 -9.05 -5.52
CA HIS A 112 1.32 -7.95 -5.10
C HIS A 112 1.12 -6.90 -6.20
N GLY A 113 2.21 -6.40 -6.78
CA GLY A 113 2.19 -5.36 -7.81
C GLY A 113 1.81 -5.85 -9.21
N GLY A 114 1.78 -7.17 -9.43
CA GLY A 114 1.55 -7.79 -10.74
C GLY A 114 2.67 -7.49 -11.75
N TRP A 115 3.91 -7.34 -11.27
CA TRP A 115 5.06 -6.97 -12.09
C TRP A 115 5.74 -8.19 -12.72
N ARG A 116 6.09 -8.09 -14.00
CA ARG A 116 6.88 -9.11 -14.72
C ARG A 116 8.37 -8.99 -14.35
N SER A 117 8.91 -7.77 -14.43
CA SER A 117 10.28 -7.46 -14.00
C SER A 117 10.39 -7.34 -12.48
N SER A 118 11.51 -7.79 -11.92
CA SER A 118 11.86 -7.55 -10.53
C SER A 118 12.30 -6.11 -10.28
N SER A 119 12.84 -5.43 -11.30
CA SER A 119 13.37 -4.06 -11.16
C SER A 119 12.38 -3.04 -10.59
N ILE A 120 11.10 -3.13 -10.96
CA ILE A 120 10.06 -2.24 -10.41
C ILE A 120 9.74 -2.59 -8.95
N ALA A 121 9.88 -3.85 -8.55
CA ALA A 121 9.68 -4.26 -7.16
C ALA A 121 10.89 -3.90 -6.28
N GLU A 122 12.10 -4.02 -6.84
CA GLU A 122 13.38 -3.70 -6.18
C GLU A 122 13.42 -2.25 -5.71
N SER A 123 12.95 -1.31 -6.55
CA SER A 123 12.92 0.12 -6.18
C SER A 123 12.15 0.39 -4.88
N TYR A 124 11.08 -0.35 -4.58
CA TYR A 124 10.33 -0.18 -3.33
C TYR A 124 11.08 -0.77 -2.12
N VAL A 125 11.83 -1.86 -2.31
CA VAL A 125 12.64 -2.48 -1.25
C VAL A 125 13.84 -1.60 -0.94
N GLU A 126 14.50 -1.06 -1.97
CA GLU A 126 15.65 -0.15 -1.84
C GLU A 126 15.27 1.17 -1.15
N GLU A 127 14.05 1.66 -1.34
CA GLU A 127 13.54 2.86 -0.67
C GLU A 127 13.10 2.60 0.79
N SER A 128 12.97 1.34 1.23
CA SER A 128 12.54 0.99 2.59
C SER A 128 13.59 1.35 3.65
N VAL A 129 13.30 2.37 4.45
CA VAL A 129 14.13 2.78 5.59
C VAL A 129 14.15 1.68 6.67
N THR A 130 13.02 1.00 6.89
CA THR A 130 12.93 -0.10 7.86
C THR A 130 13.90 -1.23 7.51
N ASN A 131 13.95 -1.63 6.24
CA ASN A 131 14.86 -2.69 5.80
C ASN A 131 16.31 -2.26 5.96
N LYS A 132 16.64 -1.00 5.65
CA LYS A 132 17.98 -0.45 5.89
C LYS A 132 18.37 -0.51 7.36
N ILE A 133 17.45 -0.18 8.27
CA ILE A 133 17.66 -0.26 9.73
C ILE A 133 17.87 -1.72 10.16
N GLU A 134 17.06 -2.66 9.67
CA GLU A 134 17.21 -4.08 10.00
C GLU A 134 18.54 -4.66 9.51
N ILE A 135 18.95 -4.32 8.29
CA ILE A 135 20.25 -4.71 7.72
C ILE A 135 21.38 -4.10 8.57
N ALA A 136 21.30 -2.81 8.90
CA ALA A 136 22.30 -2.15 9.74
C ALA A 136 22.42 -2.82 11.12
N LYS A 137 21.29 -3.14 11.75
CA LYS A 137 21.28 -3.89 13.04
C LYS A 137 21.98 -5.23 12.91
N LYS A 138 21.66 -6.02 11.89
CA LYS A 138 22.29 -7.33 11.64
C LYS A 138 23.80 -7.23 11.42
N ILE A 139 24.25 -6.19 10.69
CA ILE A 139 25.68 -5.93 10.48
C ILE A 139 26.37 -5.60 11.81
N ILE A 140 25.76 -4.73 12.62
CA ILE A 140 26.33 -4.29 13.91
C ILE A 140 26.37 -5.44 14.93
N THR A 141 25.29 -6.23 15.02
CA THR A 141 25.21 -7.30 16.01
C THR A 141 26.01 -8.54 15.61
N GLY A 142 26.35 -8.67 14.32
CA GLY A 142 26.85 -9.92 13.73
C GLY A 142 25.77 -11.00 13.79
N ASP A 143 25.62 -11.80 12.74
CA ASP A 143 24.71 -12.95 12.78
C ASP A 143 25.32 -14.05 13.65
N SER A 144 25.24 -13.89 14.97
CA SER A 144 25.50 -14.96 15.91
C SER A 144 24.25 -15.82 15.97
N GLY A 145 24.10 -16.73 15.01
CA GLY A 145 23.14 -17.81 15.12
C GLY A 145 23.50 -18.68 16.32
N SER A 146 22.98 -18.36 17.52
CA SER A 146 22.84 -19.31 18.62
C SER A 146 22.02 -18.72 19.79
N SER A 147 21.15 -19.57 20.32
CA SER A 147 20.51 -19.53 21.62
C SER A 147 21.33 -18.90 22.77
N THR A 148 20.62 -18.11 23.59
CA THR A 148 20.84 -17.85 25.03
C THR A 148 22.22 -17.39 25.51
N SER A 149 22.34 -16.11 25.89
CA SER A 149 22.63 -15.71 27.29
C SER A 149 22.70 -14.19 27.40
N THR A 150 21.89 -13.66 28.31
CA THR A 150 22.00 -12.31 28.85
C THR A 150 23.42 -12.04 29.36
N ASN A 151 24.11 -11.09 28.74
CA ASN A 151 25.15 -10.34 29.40
C ASN A 151 24.96 -8.86 29.08
N ASN A 152 24.63 -8.11 30.13
CA ASN A 152 24.48 -6.68 30.11
C ASN A 152 25.80 -6.03 29.70
N VAL A 153 25.83 -5.34 28.56
CA VAL A 153 26.84 -4.33 28.29
C VAL A 153 26.15 -2.98 28.21
N CYS A 154 26.41 -2.21 29.25
CA CYS A 154 26.05 -0.82 29.41
C CYS A 154 26.64 0.01 28.26
N LEU A 155 25.80 0.55 27.38
CA LEU A 155 26.17 1.68 26.53
C LEU A 155 25.70 2.96 27.21
N GLN A 156 26.60 3.63 27.92
CA GLN A 156 26.41 5.03 28.26
C GLN A 156 26.54 5.85 26.97
N ILE A 157 25.41 6.35 26.49
CA ILE A 157 25.37 7.34 25.43
C ILE A 157 25.64 8.69 26.13
N GLY A 158 26.86 9.20 25.97
CA GLY A 158 27.15 10.60 26.24
C GLY A 158 26.26 11.46 25.33
N ALA A 159 25.51 12.36 25.94
CA ALA A 159 24.92 13.49 25.25
C ALA A 159 26.03 14.37 24.67
N GLU A 160 25.68 15.25 23.73
CA GLU A 160 26.54 16.25 23.06
C GLU A 160 27.18 15.64 21.78
N ASP A 161 26.81 16.01 20.55
CA ASP A 161 26.58 17.37 20.06
C ASP A 161 25.71 17.39 18.79
N ALA A 162 24.88 18.42 18.70
CA ALA A 162 24.12 18.76 17.51
C ALA A 162 24.96 19.66 16.60
N ALA A 163 25.39 19.18 15.44
CA ALA A 163 25.95 20.05 14.40
C ALA A 163 25.62 19.57 12.98
N LYS A 164 24.76 20.37 12.34
CA LYS A 164 24.44 20.53 10.92
C LYS A 164 25.40 19.86 9.92
N VAL A 165 24.85 19.04 9.02
CA VAL A 165 25.48 18.76 7.72
C VAL A 165 24.64 19.42 6.62
N GLN A 166 25.23 20.47 6.06
CA GLN A 166 24.78 21.20 4.88
C GLN A 166 25.17 20.42 3.62
N VAL A 167 24.23 20.24 2.70
CA VAL A 167 24.50 19.64 1.39
C VAL A 167 25.02 20.74 0.45
N PRO A 168 26.22 20.62 -0.16
CA PRO A 168 26.65 21.58 -1.16
C PRO A 168 25.96 21.28 -2.48
N GLY A 169 25.32 22.30 -3.04
CA GLY A 169 24.82 22.27 -4.41
C GLY A 169 25.96 22.39 -5.41
N ILE A 170 25.80 21.65 -6.51
CA ILE A 170 26.17 22.05 -7.87
C ILE A 170 24.99 21.66 -8.76
#